data_AF-M0HCX2-F1
#
_entry.id   AF-M0HCX2-F1
#
_cell.length_a   1.000
_cell.length_b   1.000
_cell.length_c   1.000
_cell.angle_alpha   90.00
_cell.angle_beta   90.00
_cell.angle_gamma   90.00
#
_symmetry.space_group_name_H-M   'P 1'
#
loop_
_entity.id
_entity.type
_entity.pdbx_description
1 polymer ?
#
loop_
_entity_poly.entity_id
_entity_poly.type
_entity_poly.pdbx_seq_one_letter_code
_entity_poly.pdbx_strand_id
1 'polypeptide(L)' 'MWEAIERRSTTESRAVNPPSIVEHRSLAHKDFGEAHLVWQCDDCGAVGSLTAFPSVCPDCSAAREALYYYTED' A
#
# COMPACT_ATOMS: atom_id res chain seq x y z
N MET A 1 8.25 70.20 -9.94
CA MET A 1 6.91 69.67 -10.25
C MET A 1 7.07 68.30 -10.88
N TRP A 2 7.19 67.27 -10.04
CA TRP A 2 6.77 65.87 -10.26
C TRP A 2 7.16 65.07 -9.00
N GLU A 3 6.26 65.01 -8.03
CA GLU A 3 6.39 64.05 -6.93
C GLU A 3 6.27 62.64 -7.51
N ALA A 4 7.33 61.84 -7.38
CA ALA A 4 7.26 60.40 -7.60
C ALA A 4 7.23 59.73 -6.23
N ILE A 5 6.00 59.49 -5.78
CA ILE A 5 5.59 58.68 -4.65
C ILE A 5 6.41 57.38 -4.63
N GLU A 6 7.33 57.23 -3.68
CA GLU A 6 7.93 55.94 -3.39
C GLU A 6 6.88 55.06 -2.72
N ARG A 7 6.26 54.22 -3.56
CA ARG A 7 5.34 53.16 -3.17
C ARG A 7 6.05 52.20 -2.22
N ARG A 8 5.94 52.44 -0.91
CA ARG A 8 6.23 51.45 0.11
C ARG A 8 5.21 50.32 -0.03
N SER A 9 5.52 49.34 -0.88
CA SER A 9 4.78 48.09 -0.93
C SER A 9 5.28 47.22 0.23
N THR A 10 4.73 47.45 1.41
CA THR A 10 4.82 46.47 2.51
C THR A 10 4.01 45.27 2.08
N THR A 11 4.67 44.23 1.56
CA THR A 11 4.02 42.93 1.45
C THR A 11 4.01 42.34 2.85
N GLU A 12 2.87 42.40 3.53
CA GLU A 12 2.61 41.58 4.71
C GLU A 12 2.70 40.12 4.28
N SER A 13 3.81 39.47 4.64
CA SER A 13 4.04 38.06 4.34
C SER A 13 2.95 37.22 5.00
N ARG A 14 2.05 36.68 4.18
CA ARG A 14 1.08 35.64 4.55
C ARG A 14 1.84 34.50 5.24
N ALA A 15 1.44 34.13 6.46
CA ALA A 15 2.03 33.02 7.19
C ALA A 15 1.91 31.73 6.36
N VAL A 16 3.03 31.29 5.77
CA VAL A 16 3.15 29.96 5.20
C VAL A 16 3.41 29.02 6.36
N ASN A 17 2.50 28.07 6.59
CA ASN A 17 2.74 27.01 7.56
C ASN A 17 4.06 26.31 7.16
N PRO A 18 5.07 26.28 8.04
CA PRO A 18 6.35 25.68 7.70
C PRO A 18 6.12 24.21 7.34
N PRO A 19 6.77 23.69 6.28
CA PRO A 19 6.65 22.27 5.97
C PRO A 19 7.14 21.47 7.17
N SER A 20 6.25 20.65 7.73
CA SER A 20 6.63 19.70 8.78
C SER A 20 7.70 18.77 8.22
N ILE A 21 8.90 18.82 8.77
CA ILE A 21 9.95 17.86 8.44
C ILE A 21 9.59 16.55 9.15
N VAL A 22 8.99 15.64 8.40
CA VAL A 22 8.77 14.27 8.85
C VAL A 22 10.07 13.51 8.65
N GLU A 23 10.72 13.10 9.73
CA GLU A 23 11.89 12.23 9.62
C GLU A 23 11.46 10.86 9.09
N HIS A 24 11.96 10.49 7.90
CA HIS A 24 11.84 9.13 7.37
C HIS A 24 12.73 8.19 8.20
N ARG A 25 12.17 7.63 9.27
CA ARG A 25 12.81 6.58 10.07
C ARG A 25 12.36 5.21 9.55
N SER A 26 13.26 4.49 8.90
CA SER A 26 13.07 3.06 8.66
C SER A 26 13.08 2.34 10.00
N LEU A 27 11.94 1.79 10.43
CA LEU A 27 11.91 0.88 11.57
C LEU A 27 12.69 -0.38 11.16
N ALA A 28 13.71 -0.75 11.93
CA ALA A 28 14.40 -2.02 11.79
C ALA A 28 13.50 -3.14 12.33
N HIS A 29 12.35 -3.36 11.71
CA HIS A 29 11.53 -4.54 11.91
C HIS A 29 11.72 -5.44 10.70
N LYS A 30 12.27 -6.63 10.93
CA LYS A 30 12.47 -7.65 9.89
C LYS A 30 11.17 -8.41 9.54
N ASP A 31 10.07 -8.09 10.22
CA ASP A 31 8.77 -8.77 10.12
C ASP A 31 7.68 -7.92 9.43
N PHE A 32 8.02 -6.75 8.87
CA PHE A 32 7.06 -6.03 8.02
C PHE A 32 6.98 -6.72 6.66
N GLY A 33 5.95 -7.54 6.45
CA GLY A 33 5.55 -8.07 5.14
C GLY A 33 5.94 -9.51 4.83
N GLU A 34 5.75 -10.44 5.77
CA GLU A 34 5.78 -11.87 5.42
C GLU A 34 4.46 -12.29 4.76
N ALA A 35 4.33 -11.99 3.47
CA ALA A 35 3.23 -12.52 2.69
C ALA A 35 3.37 -14.06 2.60
N HIS A 36 2.39 -14.78 3.13
CA HIS A 36 2.40 -16.24 3.06
C HIS A 36 1.88 -16.68 1.68
N LEU A 37 2.63 -17.56 1.03
CA LEU A 37 2.21 -18.16 -0.24
C LEU A 37 1.18 -19.27 0.04
N VAL A 38 -0.02 -19.10 -0.50
CA VAL A 38 -1.15 -20.02 -0.33
C VAL A 38 -1.81 -20.31 -1.67
N TRP A 39 -2.68 -21.31 -1.71
CA TRP A 39 -3.53 -21.55 -2.87
C TRP A 39 -4.94 -21.00 -2.64
N GLN A 40 -5.59 -20.56 -3.71
CA GLN A 40 -7.00 -20.19 -3.74
C GLN A 40 -7.72 -20.95 -4.86
N CYS A 41 -8.98 -21.29 -4.64
CA CYS A 41 -9.89 -21.80 -5.66
C CYS A 41 -10.62 -20.65 -6.37
N ASP A 42 -10.58 -20.64 -7.69
CA ASP A 42 -11.30 -19.68 -8.55
C ASP A 42 -12.83 -19.84 -8.47
N ASP A 43 -13.30 -21.07 -8.29
CA ASP A 43 -14.73 -21.39 -8.37
C ASP A 43 -15.49 -21.05 -7.08
N CYS A 44 -14.88 -21.28 -5.90
CA CYS A 44 -15.52 -21.07 -4.60
C CYS A 44 -14.78 -20.12 -3.64
N GLY A 45 -13.56 -19.68 -3.98
CA GLY A 45 -12.75 -18.83 -3.10
C GLY A 45 -12.13 -19.53 -1.89
N ALA A 46 -12.21 -20.86 -1.80
CA ALA A 46 -11.54 -21.61 -0.73
C ALA A 46 -10.02 -21.40 -0.79
N VAL A 47 -9.40 -21.24 0.37
CA VAL A 47 -7.96 -20.99 0.51
C VAL A 47 -7.30 -22.09 1.33
N GLY A 48 -6.03 -22.37 1.05
CA GLY A 48 -5.29 -23.34 1.83
C GLY A 48 -3.77 -23.26 1.67
N SER A 49 -3.08 -24.02 2.50
CA SER A 49 -1.62 -24.03 2.53
C SER A 49 -1.03 -24.70 1.29
N LEU A 50 0.00 -24.07 0.69
CA LEU A 50 0.73 -24.62 -0.46
C LEU A 50 1.57 -25.86 -0.13
N THR A 51 1.82 -26.12 1.16
CA THR A 51 2.45 -27.36 1.62
C THR A 51 1.61 -28.59 1.29
N ALA A 52 0.30 -28.42 1.11
CA ALA A 52 -0.64 -29.47 0.73
C ALA A 52 -1.52 -28.97 -0.42
N PHE A 53 -1.08 -29.18 -1.67
CA PHE A 53 -1.78 -28.72 -2.88
C PHE A 53 -2.62 -29.84 -3.52
N PRO A 54 -3.94 -29.91 -3.24
CA PRO A 54 -4.79 -31.04 -3.64
C PRO A 54 -5.05 -31.08 -5.15
N SER A 55 -5.49 -32.23 -5.67
CA SER A 55 -5.90 -32.40 -7.08
C SER A 55 -7.31 -31.90 -7.37
N VAL A 56 -8.11 -31.71 -6.33
CA VAL A 56 -9.48 -31.21 -6.39
C VAL A 56 -9.70 -30.31 -5.19
N CYS A 57 -10.51 -29.26 -5.35
CA CYS A 57 -10.88 -28.38 -4.26
C CYS A 57 -11.66 -29.19 -3.19
N PRO A 58 -11.27 -29.14 -1.90
CA PRO A 58 -11.97 -29.88 -0.85
C PRO A 58 -13.38 -29.32 -0.55
N ASP A 59 -13.67 -28.09 -0.94
CA ASP A 59 -14.93 -27.41 -0.61
C ASP A 59 -15.98 -27.55 -1.74
N CYS A 60 -15.57 -27.30 -2.99
CA CYS A 60 -16.48 -27.34 -4.16
C CYS A 60 -16.19 -28.47 -5.16
N SER A 61 -15.17 -29.31 -4.93
CA SER A 61 -14.74 -30.38 -5.85
C SER A 61 -14.30 -29.90 -7.25
N ALA A 62 -13.98 -28.61 -7.41
CA ALA A 62 -13.41 -28.10 -8.66
C ALA A 62 -12.08 -28.80 -8.99
N ALA A 63 -11.79 -28.93 -10.28
CA ALA A 63 -10.59 -29.57 -10.77
C ALA A 63 -9.32 -28.77 -10.43
N ARG A 64 -8.14 -29.38 -10.55
CA ARG A 64 -6.85 -28.75 -10.21
C ARG A 64 -6.62 -27.45 -10.98
N GLU A 65 -7.15 -27.34 -12.19
CA GLU A 65 -7.06 -26.15 -13.04
C GLU A 65 -7.74 -24.92 -12.43
N ALA A 66 -8.71 -25.12 -11.55
CA ALA A 66 -9.38 -24.05 -10.81
C ALA A 66 -8.64 -23.64 -9.51
N LEU A 67 -7.50 -24.27 -9.20
CA LEU A 67 -6.69 -23.96 -8.01
C LEU A 67 -5.42 -23.22 -8.45
N TYR A 68 -5.20 -22.01 -7.92
CA TYR A 68 -4.05 -21.16 -8.28
C TYR A 68 -3.30 -20.65 -7.04
N TYR A 69 -2.04 -20.27 -7.21
CA TYR A 69 -1.22 -19.71 -6.13
C TYR A 69 -1.49 -18.21 -5.98
N TYR A 70 -1.59 -17.73 -4.75
CA TYR A 70 -1.68 -16.31 -4.43
C TYR A 70 -0.96 -16.01 -3.11
N THR A 71 -0.61 -14.75 -2.90
CA THR A 71 -0.01 -14.27 -1.66
C THR A 71 -1.09 -13.64 -0.81
N GLU A 72 -1.25 -14.11 0.43
CA GLU A 72 -2.03 -13.39 1.45
C GLU A 72 -1.22 -12.18 1.92
N ASP A 73 -1.80 -10.98 1.74
CA ASP A 73 -1.28 -9.68 2.21
C ASP A 73 -1.66 -9.42 3.67
#